data_AF-A0A8B7QDV8-F1
#
_entry.id   AF-A0A8B7QDV8-F1
#
_cell.length_a   1.000
_cell.length_b   1.000
_cell.length_c   1.000
_cell.angle_alpha   90.00
_cell.angle_beta   90.00
_cell.angle_gamma   90.00
#
_symmetry.space_group_name_H-M   'P 1'
#
loop_
_entity.id
_entity.type
_entity.pdbx_description
1 polymer ?
#
loop_
_entity_poly.entity_id
_entity_poly.type
_entity_poly.pdbx_seq_one_letter_code
_entity_poly.pdbx_strand_id
1 'polypeptide(L)'
;MCLWEAWKHRPPAESVTVQDGRQFLKYVDPRLGVPLPERDYGGNCLIYDADNKTDPFHNVWDKLDGFVPAHFLGWYLKTLMIRDWWTCTIVSVMFEFLEYSLEHQLPNFSECWWDHWIMDVLVCNGLGIYCGMKTLKWLSLKTYKWQGLWNIPTYKGKMKRIAFQFTPYSWVRFEWKPASSLRRWLAVCGIILVFLLAELNTFYLKFVLWLPPEHYLVLLRLVFYVNVGGVAMREIYDFMDDPKPHKKLGQQAWLVAAITATELLIVVKYDPHTLTLSLPFYIAQCWTLGSVLVLTWTVWRFFLRDITLRYKETRRQKQQSGGDKGSAKGNADGTPPGPDVPPGPVEAEREGAPALD
;
A
#
# COMPACT_ATOMS: atom_id res chain seq x y z
N MET A 1 -1.74 18.04 26.72
CA MET A 1 -1.92 19.46 27.10
C MET A 1 -0.61 20.16 27.46
N CYS A 2 0.35 19.54 28.17
CA CYS A 2 1.58 20.23 28.59
C CYS A 2 2.62 20.57 27.50
N LEU A 3 2.68 19.86 26.37
CA LEU A 3 3.66 20.18 25.30
C LEU A 3 3.24 21.37 24.43
N TRP A 4 1.94 21.61 24.29
CA TRP A 4 1.39 22.73 23.52
C TRP A 4 1.54 24.06 24.26
N GLU A 5 1.23 24.08 25.56
CA GLU A 5 1.41 25.25 26.43
C GLU A 5 2.90 25.63 26.58
N ALA A 6 3.80 24.64 26.63
CA ALA A 6 5.25 24.88 26.67
C ALA A 6 5.83 25.42 25.35
N TRP A 7 5.17 25.19 24.21
CA TRP A 7 5.55 25.78 22.92
C TRP A 7 5.11 27.25 22.82
N LYS A 8 3.94 27.57 23.37
CA LYS A 8 3.32 28.90 23.34
C LYS A 8 4.06 29.97 24.16
N HIS A 9 4.79 29.56 25.20
CA HIS A 9 5.44 30.45 26.16
C HIS A 9 6.97 30.53 26.05
N ARG A 10 7.60 29.98 25.00
CA ARG A 10 9.02 30.23 24.77
C ARG A 10 9.24 31.67 24.28
N PRO A 11 10.26 32.39 24.78
CA PRO A 11 10.74 33.60 24.11
C PRO A 11 11.13 33.24 22.67
N PRO A 12 10.98 34.14 21.68
CA PRO A 12 11.36 33.86 20.31
C PRO A 12 12.88 33.70 20.25
N ALA A 13 13.38 32.48 20.44
CA ALA A 13 14.61 32.07 19.78
C ALA A 13 14.37 32.36 18.29
N GLU A 14 15.26 33.10 17.64
CA GLU A 14 15.19 33.44 16.20
C GLU A 14 14.72 32.23 15.41
N SER A 15 13.42 32.16 15.17
CA SER A 15 12.80 30.95 14.67
C SER A 15 13.05 30.97 13.19
N VAL A 16 13.91 30.08 12.69
CA VAL A 16 14.19 29.94 11.25
C VAL A 16 12.88 29.96 10.48
N THR A 17 12.68 31.03 9.72
CA THR A 17 11.48 31.29 8.93
C THR A 17 11.57 30.55 7.60
N VAL A 18 10.44 30.48 6.88
CA VAL A 18 10.44 29.97 5.49
C VAL A 18 11.36 30.80 4.59
N GLN A 19 11.47 32.10 4.84
CA GLN A 19 12.36 32.97 4.06
C GLN A 19 13.83 32.65 4.33
N ASP A 20 14.21 32.38 5.57
CA ASP A 20 15.56 31.93 5.90
C ASP A 20 15.88 30.60 5.21
N GLY A 21 14.91 29.67 5.15
CA GLY A 21 15.04 28.41 4.40
C GLY A 21 15.23 28.63 2.89
N ARG A 22 14.46 29.55 2.29
CA ARG A 22 14.59 29.94 0.87
C ARG A 22 15.92 30.62 0.57
N GLN A 23 16.38 31.51 1.44
CA GLN A 23 17.69 32.16 1.29
C GLN A 23 18.83 31.17 1.52
N PHE A 24 18.68 30.21 2.43
CA PHE A 24 19.66 29.15 2.64
C PHE A 24 19.93 28.34 1.37
N LEU A 25 18.90 28.08 0.56
CA LEU A 25 19.05 27.38 -0.72
C LEU A 25 19.95 28.10 -1.73
N LYS A 26 20.17 29.42 -1.60
CA LYS A 26 21.11 30.17 -2.45
C LYS A 26 22.57 29.77 -2.24
N TYR A 27 22.91 29.20 -1.08
CA TYR A 27 24.24 28.62 -0.87
C TYR A 27 24.44 27.32 -1.66
N VAL A 28 23.36 26.69 -2.13
CA VAL A 28 23.38 25.47 -2.94
C VAL A 28 23.32 25.80 -4.43
N ASP A 29 22.36 26.62 -4.86
CA ASP A 29 22.28 27.20 -6.21
C ASP A 29 21.85 28.68 -6.10
N PRO A 30 22.68 29.64 -6.56
CA PRO A 30 22.36 31.07 -6.48
C PRO A 30 21.06 31.50 -7.17
N ARG A 31 20.51 30.68 -8.08
CA ARG A 31 19.25 30.94 -8.81
C ARG A 31 18.00 30.63 -7.98
N LEU A 32 18.14 29.98 -6.82
CA LEU A 32 17.04 29.63 -5.93
C LEU A 32 16.61 30.78 -5.02
N GLY A 33 15.53 30.58 -4.28
CA GLY A 33 15.02 31.56 -3.31
C GLY A 33 14.31 32.75 -3.96
N VAL A 34 13.81 32.57 -5.19
CA VAL A 34 12.95 33.50 -5.90
C VAL A 34 11.58 32.85 -6.15
N PRO A 35 10.46 33.60 -6.12
CA PRO A 35 9.15 33.05 -6.43
C PRO A 35 9.12 32.44 -7.84
N LEU A 36 8.44 31.30 -7.96
CA LEU A 36 8.21 30.64 -9.25
C LEU A 36 6.86 31.08 -9.83
N PRO A 37 6.72 31.14 -11.16
CA PRO A 37 5.40 31.33 -11.77
C PRO A 37 4.49 30.17 -11.37
N GLU A 38 3.29 30.49 -10.89
CA GLU A 38 2.25 29.49 -10.66
C GLU A 38 1.77 28.97 -12.01
N ARG A 39 1.83 27.64 -12.21
CA ARG A 39 1.34 26.98 -13.42
C ARG A 39 0.12 26.16 -13.05
N ASP A 40 -1.03 26.62 -13.52
CA ASP A 40 -2.28 25.87 -13.51
C ASP A 40 -2.36 25.06 -14.82
N TYR A 41 -2.61 23.76 -14.73
CA TYR A 41 -2.72 22.87 -15.89
C TYR A 41 -4.17 22.54 -16.24
N GLY A 42 -5.15 22.99 -15.45
CA GLY A 42 -6.57 22.65 -15.55
C GLY A 42 -7.43 23.70 -16.25
N GLY A 43 -6.83 24.70 -16.91
CA GLY A 43 -7.55 25.84 -17.49
C GLY A 43 -8.53 25.48 -18.62
N ASN A 44 -8.10 24.71 -19.64
CA ASN A 44 -8.93 24.25 -20.76
C ASN A 44 -8.83 22.72 -20.90
N CYS A 45 -9.90 22.01 -20.57
CA CYS A 45 -9.91 20.54 -20.56
C CYS A 45 -10.50 19.91 -21.82
N LEU A 46 -10.63 20.67 -22.90
CA LEU A 46 -11.00 20.13 -24.21
C LEU A 46 -9.84 19.30 -24.79
N ILE A 47 -10.10 18.01 -25.01
CA ILE A 47 -9.17 17.14 -25.77
C ILE A 47 -9.07 17.63 -27.21
N TYR A 48 -10.18 18.09 -27.77
CA TYR A 48 -10.27 18.71 -29.08
C TYR A 48 -10.92 20.09 -28.92
N ASP A 49 -10.13 21.13 -29.13
CA ASP A 49 -10.58 22.51 -29.13
C ASP A 49 -10.96 22.92 -30.56
N ALA A 50 -12.26 22.96 -30.82
CA ALA A 50 -12.80 23.33 -32.13
C ALA A 50 -12.58 24.83 -32.46
N ASP A 51 -12.34 25.67 -31.45
CA ASP A 51 -12.15 27.11 -31.63
C ASP A 51 -10.69 27.45 -32.00
N ASN A 52 -9.74 26.60 -31.61
CA ASN A 52 -8.35 26.69 -32.05
C ASN A 52 -8.12 26.01 -33.41
N LYS A 53 -8.34 26.77 -34.50
CA LYS A 53 -8.22 26.25 -35.89
C LYS A 53 -6.81 25.84 -36.31
N THR A 54 -5.77 26.31 -35.61
CA THR A 54 -4.36 26.03 -35.95
C THR A 54 -3.81 24.81 -35.22
N ASP A 55 -4.20 24.62 -33.96
CA ASP A 55 -3.85 23.43 -33.19
C ASP A 55 -5.02 23.00 -32.27
N PRO A 56 -5.96 22.22 -32.81
CA PRO A 56 -7.10 21.74 -32.03
C PRO A 56 -6.73 20.79 -30.88
N PHE A 57 -5.51 20.23 -30.88
CA PHE A 57 -5.05 19.25 -29.88
C PHE A 57 -3.96 19.80 -28.96
N HIS A 58 -3.77 21.12 -28.92
CA HIS A 58 -2.72 21.79 -28.12
C HIS A 58 -2.65 21.30 -26.66
N ASN A 59 -3.80 21.15 -25.99
CA ASN A 59 -3.87 20.66 -24.60
C ASN A 59 -3.28 19.24 -24.43
N VAL A 60 -3.34 18.41 -25.47
CA VAL A 60 -2.76 17.05 -25.46
C VAL A 60 -1.26 17.11 -25.76
N TRP A 61 -0.84 17.91 -26.74
CA TRP A 61 0.56 18.02 -27.12
C TRP A 61 1.43 18.62 -26.02
N ASP A 62 0.93 19.64 -25.33
CA ASP A 62 1.61 20.29 -24.20
C ASP A 62 1.92 19.31 -23.06
N LYS A 63 1.15 18.22 -22.96
CA LYS A 63 1.33 17.18 -21.95
C LYS A 63 2.28 16.06 -22.39
N LEU A 64 2.38 15.80 -23.70
CA LEU A 64 3.23 14.73 -24.22
C LEU A 64 4.74 15.05 -24.17
N ASP A 65 5.12 16.34 -24.11
CA ASP A 65 6.53 16.77 -24.24
C ASP A 65 7.41 16.49 -23.00
N GLY A 66 6.82 16.24 -21.83
CA GLY A 66 7.60 15.92 -20.62
C GLY A 66 6.85 15.22 -19.50
N PHE A 67 5.55 15.46 -19.38
CA PHE A 67 4.72 14.91 -18.32
C PHE A 67 4.51 13.40 -18.46
N VAL A 68 4.18 12.92 -19.66
CA VAL A 68 4.00 11.49 -19.96
C VAL A 68 5.28 10.66 -19.72
N PRO A 69 6.45 11.05 -20.26
CA PRO A 69 7.70 10.34 -19.95
C PRO A 69 8.03 10.32 -18.46
N ALA A 70 7.80 11.43 -17.73
CA ALA A 70 8.07 11.52 -16.31
C ALA A 70 7.17 10.59 -15.48
N HIS A 71 5.86 10.57 -15.75
CA HIS A 71 4.91 9.67 -15.09
C HIS A 71 5.22 8.21 -15.38
N PHE A 72 5.41 7.85 -16.66
CA PHE A 72 5.76 6.49 -17.05
C PHE A 72 7.05 6.00 -16.37
N LEU A 73 8.13 6.78 -16.45
CA LEU A 73 9.41 6.41 -15.86
C LEU A 73 9.35 6.39 -14.33
N GLY A 74 8.62 7.35 -13.73
CA GLY A 74 8.37 7.40 -12.30
C GLY A 74 7.72 6.12 -11.80
N TRP A 75 6.62 5.69 -12.42
CA TRP A 75 5.91 4.47 -12.06
C TRP A 75 6.66 3.20 -12.37
N TYR A 76 7.44 3.20 -13.45
CA TYR A 76 8.38 2.12 -13.73
C TYR A 76 9.38 1.93 -12.57
N LEU A 77 10.08 3.00 -12.16
CA LEU A 77 11.05 2.95 -11.07
C LEU A 77 10.41 2.63 -9.71
N LYS A 78 9.26 3.24 -9.40
CA LYS A 78 8.47 2.94 -8.20
C LYS A 78 8.10 1.46 -8.14
N THR A 79 7.76 0.86 -9.29
CA THR A 79 7.43 -0.57 -9.36
C THR A 79 8.65 -1.46 -9.09
N LEU A 80 9.84 -1.09 -9.54
CA LEU A 80 11.08 -1.84 -9.21
C LEU A 80 11.39 -1.81 -7.70
N MET A 81 10.99 -0.74 -7.02
CA MET A 81 11.09 -0.58 -5.57
C MET A 81 10.00 -1.34 -4.80
N ILE A 82 8.72 -1.16 -5.15
CA ILE A 82 7.56 -1.72 -4.43
C ILE A 82 7.36 -3.20 -4.75
N ARG A 83 7.65 -3.62 -5.98
CA ARG A 83 7.66 -5.01 -6.46
C ARG A 83 6.34 -5.78 -6.28
N ASP A 84 5.22 -5.07 -6.23
CA ASP A 84 3.88 -5.65 -6.18
C ASP A 84 2.91 -4.85 -7.03
N TRP A 85 2.23 -5.54 -7.95
CA TRP A 85 1.26 -4.95 -8.87
C TRP A 85 0.16 -4.19 -8.12
N TRP A 86 -0.44 -4.82 -7.11
CA TRP A 86 -1.61 -4.25 -6.45
C TRP A 86 -1.28 -3.07 -5.57
N THR A 87 -0.21 -3.15 -4.78
CA THR A 87 0.24 -1.99 -4.00
C THR A 87 0.57 -0.82 -4.92
N CYS A 88 1.28 -1.06 -6.04
CA CYS A 88 1.53 0.01 -7.02
C CYS A 88 0.24 0.60 -7.58
N THR A 89 -0.72 -0.21 -8.03
CA THR A 89 -1.98 0.29 -8.59
C THR A 89 -2.81 1.04 -7.55
N ILE A 90 -2.85 0.57 -6.30
CA ILE A 90 -3.56 1.27 -5.22
C ILE A 90 -2.90 2.61 -4.93
N VAL A 91 -1.58 2.67 -4.78
CA VAL A 91 -0.87 3.93 -4.55
C VAL A 91 -1.08 4.87 -5.73
N SER A 92 -1.06 4.37 -6.97
CA SER A 92 -1.31 5.17 -8.18
C SER A 92 -2.67 5.83 -8.15
N VAL A 93 -3.73 5.03 -8.00
CA VAL A 93 -5.10 5.58 -7.96
C VAL A 93 -5.29 6.50 -6.75
N MET A 94 -4.76 6.15 -5.58
CA MET A 94 -4.90 6.98 -4.37
C MET A 94 -4.16 8.31 -4.48
N PHE A 95 -3.04 8.36 -5.19
CA PHE A 95 -2.30 9.60 -5.40
C PHE A 95 -3.07 10.58 -6.28
N GLU A 96 -3.69 10.11 -7.35
CA GLU A 96 -4.56 10.93 -8.22
C GLU A 96 -5.77 11.48 -7.46
N PHE A 97 -6.37 10.65 -6.58
CA PHE A 97 -7.39 11.13 -5.67
C PHE A 97 -6.88 12.21 -4.71
N LEU A 98 -5.62 12.15 -4.27
CA LEU A 98 -5.01 13.19 -3.43
C LEU A 98 -4.77 14.48 -4.21
N GLU A 99 -4.36 14.40 -5.48
CA GLU A 99 -4.19 15.58 -6.34
C GLU A 99 -5.52 16.30 -6.53
N TYR A 100 -6.58 15.60 -6.93
CA TYR A 100 -7.95 16.16 -6.92
C TYR A 100 -8.36 16.74 -5.57
N SER A 101 -7.96 16.06 -4.48
CA SER A 101 -8.35 16.51 -3.14
C SER A 101 -7.65 17.80 -2.73
N LEU A 102 -6.46 18.05 -3.27
CA LEU A 102 -5.52 19.09 -2.82
C LEU A 102 -5.24 20.15 -3.90
N GLU A 103 -5.92 20.11 -5.05
CA GLU A 103 -5.85 21.14 -6.11
C GLU A 103 -6.11 22.56 -5.58
N HIS A 104 -7.01 22.69 -4.61
CA HIS A 104 -7.30 23.96 -3.94
C HIS A 104 -6.15 24.47 -3.04
N GLN A 105 -5.19 23.61 -2.69
CA GLN A 105 -3.99 23.98 -1.93
C GLN A 105 -2.78 24.20 -2.83
N LEU A 106 -2.66 23.39 -3.90
CA LEU A 106 -1.52 23.42 -4.81
C LEU A 106 -2.03 23.57 -6.25
N PRO A 107 -1.81 24.74 -6.89
CA PRO A 107 -2.21 24.96 -8.29
C PRO A 107 -1.64 23.94 -9.28
N ASN A 108 -0.48 23.35 -8.95
CA ASN A 108 0.14 22.30 -9.77
C ASN A 108 -0.70 21.00 -9.85
N PHE A 109 -1.63 20.78 -8.93
CA PHE A 109 -2.53 19.61 -8.94
C PHE A 109 -3.84 19.88 -9.68
N SER A 110 -4.08 21.13 -10.11
CA SER A 110 -5.21 21.46 -10.96
C SER A 110 -4.90 20.96 -12.37
N GLU A 111 -5.40 19.76 -12.69
CA GLU A 111 -5.26 19.10 -13.98
C GLU A 111 -6.62 18.67 -14.53
N CYS A 112 -6.65 18.28 -15.80
CA CYS A 112 -7.89 17.92 -16.46
C CYS A 112 -8.39 16.54 -16.05
N TRP A 113 -9.71 16.32 -16.11
CA TRP A 113 -10.26 15.06 -15.63
C TRP A 113 -9.76 13.83 -16.40
N TRP A 114 -9.55 14.00 -17.71
CA TRP A 114 -9.02 12.96 -18.58
C TRP A 114 -7.50 12.80 -18.42
N ASP A 115 -6.82 13.83 -17.92
CA ASP A 115 -5.40 13.80 -17.59
C ASP A 115 -5.18 12.79 -16.46
N HIS A 116 -5.79 13.04 -15.30
CA HIS A 116 -5.76 12.14 -14.15
C HIS A 116 -6.15 10.69 -14.48
N TRP A 117 -7.35 10.48 -15.05
CA TRP A 117 -7.90 9.13 -15.13
C TRP A 117 -7.45 8.36 -16.35
N ILE A 118 -7.34 9.01 -17.51
CA ILE A 118 -7.00 8.32 -18.75
C ILE A 118 -5.50 8.38 -18.95
N MET A 119 -4.91 9.57 -18.90
CA MET A 119 -3.50 9.73 -19.20
C MET A 119 -2.63 9.20 -18.06
N ASP A 120 -2.87 9.59 -16.81
CA ASP A 120 -2.02 9.17 -15.71
C ASP A 120 -2.34 7.76 -15.24
N VAL A 121 -3.52 7.51 -14.66
CA VAL A 121 -3.85 6.18 -14.12
C VAL A 121 -3.71 5.07 -15.15
N LEU A 122 -4.37 5.20 -16.31
CA LEU A 122 -4.49 4.10 -17.27
C LEU A 122 -3.26 4.00 -18.18
N VAL A 123 -2.80 5.11 -18.75
CA VAL A 123 -1.71 5.11 -19.74
C VAL A 123 -0.35 5.16 -19.04
N CYS A 124 0.06 6.28 -18.45
CA CYS A 124 1.41 6.49 -17.95
C CYS A 124 1.72 5.55 -16.77
N ASN A 125 0.91 5.63 -15.73
CA ASN A 125 1.10 4.89 -14.48
C ASN A 125 0.89 3.40 -14.74
N GLY A 126 -0.23 3.05 -15.39
CA GLY A 126 -0.58 1.69 -15.74
C GLY A 126 0.49 0.99 -16.59
N LEU A 127 0.97 1.63 -17.66
CA LEU A 127 2.04 1.07 -18.51
C LEU A 127 3.38 1.04 -17.78
N GLY A 128 3.71 2.06 -17.00
CA GLY A 128 4.93 2.09 -16.18
C GLY A 128 4.98 0.92 -15.20
N ILE A 129 3.88 0.67 -14.49
CA ILE A 129 3.72 -0.49 -13.58
C ILE A 129 3.84 -1.80 -14.35
N TYR A 130 3.14 -1.93 -15.49
CA TYR A 130 3.21 -3.14 -16.31
C TYR A 130 4.64 -3.46 -16.76
N CYS A 131 5.34 -2.47 -17.32
CA CYS A 131 6.74 -2.57 -17.74
C CYS A 131 7.65 -2.91 -16.55
N GLY A 132 7.47 -2.25 -15.40
CA GLY A 132 8.23 -2.53 -14.18
C GLY A 132 8.05 -3.98 -13.73
N MET A 133 6.82 -4.49 -13.71
CA MET A 133 6.54 -5.89 -13.35
C MET A 133 7.13 -6.89 -14.36
N LYS A 134 7.16 -6.54 -15.66
CA LYS A 134 7.84 -7.35 -16.68
C LYS A 134 9.35 -7.37 -16.48
N THR A 135 9.96 -6.23 -16.18
CA THR A 135 11.40 -6.15 -15.86
C THR A 135 11.74 -6.98 -14.64
N LEU A 136 10.95 -6.92 -13.56
CA LEU A 136 11.15 -7.75 -12.37
C LEU A 136 11.12 -9.25 -12.71
N LYS A 137 10.20 -9.66 -13.60
CA LYS A 137 10.13 -11.05 -14.07
C LYS A 137 11.33 -11.42 -14.94
N TRP A 138 11.75 -10.53 -15.84
CA TRP A 138 12.91 -10.74 -16.72
C TRP A 138 14.21 -10.90 -15.92
N LEU A 139 14.42 -10.06 -14.90
CA LEU A 139 15.57 -10.13 -13.98
C LEU A 139 15.43 -11.22 -12.90
N SER A 140 14.32 -11.98 -12.89
CA SER A 140 14.02 -12.97 -11.85
C SER A 140 14.08 -12.41 -10.41
N LEU A 141 13.75 -11.13 -10.23
CA LEU A 141 13.74 -10.48 -8.93
C LEU A 141 12.55 -10.94 -8.09
N LYS A 142 12.77 -11.09 -6.79
CA LYS A 142 11.71 -11.48 -5.84
C LYS A 142 10.64 -10.38 -5.78
N THR A 143 9.44 -10.70 -6.26
CA THR A 143 8.23 -9.88 -6.10
C THR A 143 7.65 -10.05 -4.69
N TYR A 144 7.11 -8.98 -4.11
CA TYR A 144 6.51 -9.02 -2.78
C TYR A 144 5.04 -9.39 -2.88
N LYS A 145 4.70 -10.63 -2.53
CA LYS A 145 3.32 -11.10 -2.55
C LYS A 145 2.61 -10.71 -1.26
N TRP A 146 2.17 -9.45 -1.18
CA TRP A 146 1.32 -8.98 -0.08
C TRP A 146 -0.02 -9.73 -0.08
N GLN A 147 -0.50 -10.07 -1.28
CA GLN A 147 -1.62 -10.94 -1.52
C GLN A 147 -1.15 -12.39 -1.63
N GLY A 148 -1.77 -13.30 -0.89
CA GLY A 148 -1.45 -14.70 -0.94
C GLY A 148 -1.89 -15.33 -2.24
N LEU A 149 -1.01 -15.40 -3.24
CA LEU A 149 -1.15 -16.46 -4.23
C LEU A 149 -0.51 -17.73 -3.68
N TRP A 150 -1.39 -18.63 -3.27
CA TRP A 150 -1.26 -20.08 -3.24
C TRP A 150 0.04 -20.62 -3.86
N ASN A 151 0.88 -21.26 -3.04
CA ASN A 151 1.82 -22.25 -3.56
C ASN A 151 0.98 -23.49 -3.89
N ILE A 152 0.48 -23.59 -5.12
CA ILE A 152 0.01 -24.88 -5.66
C ILE A 152 1.23 -25.46 -6.40
N PRO A 153 1.94 -26.44 -5.81
CA PRO A 153 3.16 -26.97 -6.43
C PRO A 153 2.88 -27.78 -7.71
N THR A 154 1.63 -28.16 -7.97
CA THR A 154 1.25 -29.10 -9.05
C THR A 154 0.53 -28.45 -10.23
N TYR A 155 0.95 -28.83 -11.45
CA TYR A 155 0.41 -28.33 -12.72
C TYR A 155 -1.11 -28.60 -12.88
N LYS A 156 -1.59 -29.74 -12.37
CA LYS A 156 -3.03 -30.10 -12.32
C LYS A 156 -3.86 -29.09 -11.51
N GLY A 157 -3.31 -28.53 -10.44
CA GLY A 157 -3.98 -27.51 -9.62
C GLY A 157 -4.08 -26.14 -10.30
N LYS A 158 -3.12 -25.81 -11.18
CA LYS A 158 -3.16 -24.58 -12.00
C LYS A 158 -4.27 -24.65 -13.06
N MET A 159 -4.40 -25.80 -13.72
CA MET A 159 -5.39 -26.01 -14.78
C MET A 159 -6.83 -26.08 -14.22
N LYS A 160 -6.99 -26.73 -13.06
CA LYS A 160 -8.25 -26.77 -12.31
C LYS A 160 -8.71 -25.35 -11.91
N ARG A 161 -7.79 -24.44 -11.57
CA ARG A 161 -8.11 -23.05 -11.24
C ARG A 161 -8.61 -22.23 -12.44
N ILE A 162 -7.99 -22.40 -13.61
CA ILE A 162 -8.45 -21.72 -14.83
C ILE A 162 -9.88 -22.17 -15.17
N ALA A 163 -10.16 -23.47 -15.04
CA ALA A 163 -11.52 -23.99 -15.20
C ALA A 163 -12.52 -23.47 -14.14
N PHE A 164 -12.07 -23.29 -12.89
CA PHE A 164 -12.88 -22.70 -11.81
C PHE A 164 -13.07 -21.19 -11.92
N GLN A 165 -12.24 -20.49 -12.69
CA GLN A 165 -12.41 -19.06 -12.96
C GLN A 165 -13.64 -18.79 -13.86
N PHE A 166 -14.11 -19.83 -14.58
CA PHE A 166 -15.23 -19.77 -15.52
C PHE A 166 -16.45 -20.62 -15.10
N THR A 167 -16.48 -21.15 -13.87
CA THR A 167 -17.64 -21.91 -13.35
C THR A 167 -18.27 -21.24 -12.12
N PRO A 168 -19.56 -20.91 -12.13
CA PRO A 168 -20.24 -20.32 -10.98
C PRO A 168 -20.78 -21.43 -10.08
N TYR A 169 -19.94 -22.07 -9.25
CA TYR A 169 -20.50 -22.87 -8.14
C TYR A 169 -19.65 -23.06 -6.88
N SER A 170 -18.51 -22.40 -6.74
CA SER A 170 -18.01 -22.18 -5.38
C SER A 170 -17.28 -20.85 -5.30
N TRP A 171 -17.81 -19.97 -4.47
CA TRP A 171 -17.13 -18.78 -3.99
C TRP A 171 -15.91 -19.24 -3.18
N VAL A 172 -14.84 -19.62 -3.89
CA VAL A 172 -13.53 -19.81 -3.27
C VAL A 172 -13.18 -18.46 -2.69
N ARG A 173 -13.19 -18.39 -1.35
CA ARG A 173 -12.91 -17.17 -0.60
C ARG A 173 -11.63 -16.56 -1.14
N PHE A 174 -11.75 -15.37 -1.72
CA PHE A 174 -10.60 -14.54 -2.00
C PHE A 174 -10.04 -14.10 -0.63
N GLU A 175 -9.19 -14.95 -0.05
CA GLU A 175 -8.52 -14.64 1.21
C GLU A 175 -7.39 -13.68 0.89
N TRP A 176 -7.75 -12.41 0.88
CA TRP A 176 -6.82 -11.32 0.76
C TRP A 176 -5.88 -11.38 1.98
N LYS A 177 -4.63 -11.87 1.79
CA LYS A 177 -3.66 -12.03 2.90
C LYS A 177 -3.31 -10.76 3.67
N PRO A 178 -3.41 -9.52 3.13
CA PRO A 178 -3.34 -8.34 3.99
C PRO A 178 -4.41 -8.41 5.08
N ALA A 179 -5.60 -8.91 4.74
CA ALA A 179 -6.71 -9.13 5.66
C ALA A 179 -6.64 -10.45 6.46
N SER A 180 -5.50 -11.15 6.47
CA SER A 180 -5.37 -12.41 7.22
C SER A 180 -5.17 -12.17 8.70
N SER A 181 -4.48 -11.10 9.07
CA SER A 181 -4.33 -10.64 10.45
C SER A 181 -4.44 -9.12 10.50
N LEU A 182 -4.96 -8.59 11.61
CA LEU A 182 -5.09 -7.15 11.80
C LEU A 182 -3.71 -6.46 11.66
N ARG A 183 -2.65 -7.09 12.16
CA ARG A 183 -1.26 -6.60 12.02
C ARG A 183 -0.85 -6.44 10.56
N ARG A 184 -1.14 -7.42 9.69
CA ARG A 184 -0.80 -7.36 8.25
C ARG A 184 -1.61 -6.29 7.53
N TRP A 185 -2.88 -6.16 7.90
CA TRP A 185 -3.77 -5.16 7.32
C TRP A 185 -3.30 -3.74 7.63
N LEU A 186 -3.06 -3.46 8.91
CA LEU A 186 -2.55 -2.16 9.36
C LEU A 186 -1.16 -1.86 8.80
N ALA A 187 -0.30 -2.86 8.66
CA ALA A 187 1.02 -2.67 8.05
C ALA A 187 0.91 -2.25 6.58
N VAL A 188 0.05 -2.91 5.78
CA VAL A 188 -0.15 -2.51 4.37
C VAL A 188 -0.76 -1.10 4.28
N CYS A 189 -1.73 -0.76 5.13
CA CYS A 189 -2.26 0.60 5.21
C CYS A 189 -1.18 1.62 5.56
N GLY A 190 -0.31 1.29 6.52
CA GLY A 190 0.82 2.14 6.92
C GLY A 190 1.86 2.31 5.82
N ILE A 191 2.18 1.26 5.07
CA ILE A 191 3.08 1.35 3.90
C ILE A 191 2.50 2.29 2.85
N ILE A 192 1.22 2.13 2.51
CA ILE A 192 0.54 2.99 1.53
C ILE A 192 0.56 4.45 2.03
N LEU A 193 0.22 4.69 3.31
CA LEU A 193 0.23 6.02 3.89
C LEU A 193 1.61 6.68 3.82
N VAL A 194 2.68 5.97 4.18
CA VAL A 194 4.05 6.51 4.12
C VAL A 194 4.46 6.81 2.68
N PHE A 195 4.09 5.98 1.71
CA PHE A 195 4.34 6.27 0.29
C PHE A 195 3.62 7.53 -0.17
N LEU A 196 2.31 7.62 0.06
CA LEU A 196 1.51 8.79 -0.34
C LEU A 196 2.03 10.07 0.33
N LEU A 197 2.42 9.99 1.61
CA LEU A 197 3.00 11.12 2.33
C LEU A 197 4.37 11.54 1.75
N ALA A 198 5.25 10.58 1.45
CA ALA A 198 6.55 10.88 0.85
C ALA A 198 6.39 11.50 -0.56
N GLU A 199 5.39 11.07 -1.31
CA GLU A 199 5.05 11.64 -2.62
C GLU A 199 4.51 13.07 -2.47
N LEU A 200 3.49 13.29 -1.62
CA LEU A 200 2.96 14.63 -1.33
C LEU A 200 4.04 15.58 -0.85
N ASN A 201 4.92 15.15 0.07
CA ASN A 201 6.05 15.97 0.55
C ASN A 201 6.92 16.48 -0.62
N THR A 202 7.06 15.72 -1.70
CA THR A 202 7.80 16.18 -2.90
C THR A 202 7.20 17.47 -3.46
N PHE A 203 5.87 17.52 -3.55
CA PHE A 203 5.13 18.64 -4.12
C PHE A 203 5.05 19.82 -3.15
N TYR A 204 4.79 19.56 -1.87
CA TYR A 204 4.77 20.63 -0.87
C TYR A 204 6.15 21.23 -0.62
N LEU A 205 7.22 20.43 -0.51
CA LEU A 205 8.56 20.97 -0.28
C LEU A 205 8.99 21.88 -1.44
N LYS A 206 8.75 21.46 -2.69
CA LYS A 206 9.10 22.30 -3.84
C LYS A 206 8.28 23.58 -3.89
N PHE A 207 7.00 23.52 -3.53
CA PHE A 207 6.11 24.68 -3.45
C PHE A 207 6.57 25.66 -2.37
N VAL A 208 6.73 25.18 -1.14
CA VAL A 208 7.09 26.00 0.02
C VAL A 208 8.47 26.62 -0.13
N LEU A 209 9.45 25.88 -0.67
CA LEU A 209 10.83 26.33 -0.82
C LEU A 209 11.16 26.99 -2.16
N TRP A 210 10.18 27.14 -3.06
CA TRP A 210 10.37 27.67 -4.41
C TRP A 210 11.45 26.91 -5.21
N LEU A 211 11.39 25.58 -5.18
CA LEU A 211 12.24 24.73 -6.02
C LEU A 211 11.53 24.45 -7.36
N PRO A 212 12.17 24.74 -8.50
CA PRO A 212 11.65 24.34 -9.80
C PRO A 212 11.49 22.81 -9.89
N PRO A 213 10.45 22.27 -10.56
CA PRO A 213 10.27 20.83 -10.73
C PRO A 213 11.47 20.13 -11.38
N GLU A 214 12.11 20.80 -12.34
CA GLU A 214 13.28 20.29 -13.09
C GLU A 214 14.60 20.43 -12.31
N HIS A 215 14.57 21.04 -11.13
CA HIS A 215 15.78 21.29 -10.36
C HIS A 215 16.41 19.97 -9.87
N TYR A 216 17.74 19.85 -10.01
CA TYR A 216 18.45 18.61 -9.70
C TYR A 216 18.30 18.15 -8.24
N LEU A 217 18.03 19.06 -7.29
CA LEU A 217 17.74 18.68 -5.89
C LEU A 217 16.45 17.84 -5.77
N VAL A 218 15.43 18.16 -6.57
CA VAL A 218 14.18 17.38 -6.63
C VAL A 218 14.47 16.00 -7.19
N LEU A 219 15.24 15.92 -8.29
CA LEU A 219 15.67 14.66 -8.89
C LEU A 219 16.53 13.83 -7.92
N LEU A 220 17.51 14.44 -7.24
CA LEU A 220 18.38 13.78 -6.29
C LEU A 220 17.58 13.18 -5.13
N ARG A 221 16.58 13.92 -4.63
CA ARG A 221 15.67 13.43 -3.61
C ARG A 221 14.89 12.20 -4.09
N LEU A 222 14.34 12.23 -5.31
CA LEU A 222 13.62 11.09 -5.90
C LEU A 222 14.54 9.86 -6.04
N VAL A 223 15.75 10.04 -6.57
CA VAL A 223 16.75 8.97 -6.70
C VAL A 223 17.09 8.39 -5.33
N PHE A 224 17.31 9.23 -4.31
CA PHE A 224 17.58 8.79 -2.95
C PHE A 224 16.43 7.94 -2.39
N TYR A 225 15.19 8.41 -2.53
CA TYR A 225 14.01 7.69 -2.06
C TYR A 225 13.79 6.35 -2.76
N VAL A 226 14.02 6.25 -4.07
CA VAL A 226 13.91 4.96 -4.80
C VAL A 226 14.92 3.94 -4.27
N ASN A 227 16.15 4.37 -4.01
CA ASN A 227 17.22 3.47 -3.53
C ASN A 227 16.98 3.03 -2.08
N VAL A 228 16.79 3.97 -1.16
CA VAL A 228 16.56 3.65 0.26
C VAL A 228 15.22 2.96 0.47
N GLY A 229 14.19 3.39 -0.27
CA GLY A 229 12.87 2.77 -0.27
C GLY A 229 12.90 1.32 -0.75
N GLY A 230 13.74 0.97 -1.72
CA GLY A 230 13.92 -0.43 -2.16
C GLY A 230 14.40 -1.35 -1.04
N VAL A 231 15.36 -0.88 -0.24
CA VAL A 231 15.89 -1.62 0.92
C VAL A 231 14.85 -1.65 2.04
N ALA A 232 14.22 -0.51 2.36
CA ALA A 232 13.15 -0.44 3.35
C ALA A 232 12.00 -1.41 3.03
N MET A 233 11.57 -1.49 1.76
CA MET A 233 10.50 -2.41 1.35
C MET A 233 10.90 -3.88 1.51
N ARG A 234 12.17 -4.22 1.27
CA ARG A 234 12.71 -5.56 1.57
C ARG A 234 12.65 -5.86 3.06
N GLU A 235 13.10 -4.93 3.91
CA GLU A 235 13.09 -5.08 5.36
C GLU A 235 11.66 -5.22 5.92
N ILE A 236 10.72 -4.39 5.43
CA ILE A 236 9.32 -4.46 5.83
C ILE A 236 8.73 -5.80 5.41
N TYR A 237 8.98 -6.26 4.19
CA TYR A 237 8.50 -7.58 3.74
C TYR A 237 9.03 -8.70 4.64
N ASP A 238 10.34 -8.73 4.91
CA ASP A 238 10.97 -9.76 5.73
C ASP A 238 10.54 -9.66 7.21
N PHE A 239 10.17 -8.49 7.72
CA PHE A 239 9.58 -8.29 9.05
C PHE A 239 8.14 -8.83 9.13
N MET A 240 7.36 -8.67 8.05
CA MET A 240 5.96 -9.09 7.99
C MET A 240 5.77 -10.58 7.68
N ASP A 241 6.73 -11.20 7.00
CA ASP A 241 6.70 -12.63 6.64
C ASP A 241 7.27 -13.54 7.76
N ASP A 242 8.08 -12.98 8.68
CA ASP A 242 8.70 -13.76 9.75
C ASP A 242 7.69 -14.11 10.86
N PRO A 243 7.54 -15.41 11.21
CA PRO A 243 6.66 -15.84 12.29
C PRO A 243 7.16 -15.45 13.69
N LYS A 244 8.43 -15.03 13.84
CA LYS A 244 9.01 -14.71 15.14
C LYS A 244 8.41 -13.41 15.71
N PRO A 245 7.78 -13.45 16.90
CA PRO A 245 7.06 -12.29 17.47
C PRO A 245 7.97 -11.12 17.86
N HIS A 246 9.29 -11.36 18.06
CA HIS A 246 10.23 -10.35 18.57
C HIS A 246 11.16 -9.75 17.51
N LYS A 247 10.95 -10.07 16.23
CA LYS A 247 11.74 -9.46 15.16
C LYS A 247 11.49 -7.95 15.17
N LYS A 248 12.55 -7.16 15.06
CA LYS A 248 12.46 -5.70 14.96
C LYS A 248 12.34 -5.29 13.50
N LEU A 249 11.68 -4.17 13.26
CA LEU A 249 11.66 -3.53 11.95
C LEU A 249 13.08 -3.07 11.60
N GLY A 250 13.47 -3.23 10.33
CA GLY A 250 14.81 -2.88 9.87
C GLY A 250 15.12 -1.38 9.96
N GLN A 251 16.40 -1.05 9.96
CA GLN A 251 16.87 0.32 10.18
C GLN A 251 16.52 1.25 9.01
N GLN A 252 16.55 0.76 7.77
CA GLN A 252 16.23 1.57 6.60
C GLN A 252 14.75 1.92 6.56
N ALA A 253 13.87 1.00 6.96
CA ALA A 253 12.44 1.29 7.11
C ALA A 253 12.18 2.40 8.14
N TRP A 254 12.89 2.39 9.27
CA TRP A 254 12.81 3.48 10.26
C TRP A 254 13.37 4.80 9.72
N LEU A 255 14.47 4.75 8.98
CA LEU A 255 15.08 5.93 8.39
C LEU A 255 14.13 6.61 7.39
N VAL A 256 13.52 5.84 6.48
CA VAL A 256 12.52 6.37 5.52
C VAL A 256 11.34 7.00 6.24
N ALA A 257 10.83 6.36 7.30
CA ALA A 257 9.74 6.92 8.09
C ALA A 257 10.15 8.23 8.78
N ALA A 258 11.36 8.30 9.34
CA ALA A 258 11.88 9.50 10.00
C ALA A 258 12.11 10.66 9.01
N ILE A 259 12.66 10.39 7.83
CA ILE A 259 12.84 11.40 6.77
C ILE A 259 11.48 11.94 6.35
N THR A 260 10.54 11.05 6.02
CA THR A 260 9.19 11.43 5.59
C THR A 260 8.45 12.25 6.65
N ALA A 261 8.57 11.88 7.93
CA ALA A 261 8.00 12.65 9.03
C ALA A 261 8.67 14.02 9.19
N THR A 262 10.00 14.09 9.05
CA THR A 262 10.74 15.35 9.15
C THR A 262 10.37 16.32 8.04
N GLU A 263 10.25 15.82 6.81
CA GLU A 263 9.81 16.61 5.67
C GLU A 263 8.40 17.15 5.85
N LEU A 264 7.46 16.31 6.34
CA LEU A 264 6.11 16.78 6.68
C LEU A 264 6.16 17.89 7.73
N LEU A 265 6.99 17.75 8.77
CA LEU A 265 7.15 18.78 9.80
C LEU A 265 7.72 20.09 9.23
N ILE A 266 8.64 20.02 8.26
CA ILE A 266 9.16 21.19 7.55
C ILE A 266 8.02 21.89 6.80
N VAL A 267 7.22 21.14 6.04
CA VAL A 267 6.07 21.66 5.30
C VAL A 267 5.06 22.34 6.24
N VAL A 268 4.67 21.66 7.32
CA VAL A 268 3.75 22.20 8.35
C VAL A 268 4.29 23.45 9.00
N LYS A 269 5.59 23.51 9.27
CA LYS A 269 6.22 24.68 9.89
C LYS A 269 6.28 25.88 8.94
N TYR A 270 6.58 25.65 7.66
CA TYR A 270 6.90 26.71 6.72
C TYR A 270 5.70 27.29 5.99
N ASP A 271 4.61 26.54 5.82
CA ASP A 271 3.37 27.07 5.24
C ASP A 271 2.11 26.48 5.91
N PRO A 272 1.83 26.86 7.17
CA PRO A 272 0.64 26.41 7.86
C PRO A 272 -0.65 26.94 7.21
N HIS A 273 -0.61 28.11 6.56
CA HIS A 273 -1.80 28.74 5.98
C HIS A 273 -2.43 27.86 4.90
N THR A 274 -1.63 27.44 3.90
CA THR A 274 -2.08 26.59 2.79
C THR A 274 -2.61 25.26 3.29
N LEU A 275 -1.99 24.65 4.31
CA LEU A 275 -2.44 23.38 4.89
C LEU A 275 -3.74 23.50 5.69
N THR A 276 -4.01 24.68 6.27
CA THR A 276 -5.23 24.95 7.02
C THR A 276 -6.43 25.33 6.15
N LEU A 277 -6.24 25.44 4.83
CA LEU A 277 -7.35 25.61 3.89
C LEU A 277 -8.31 24.43 4.04
N SER A 278 -9.59 24.74 4.21
CA SER A 278 -10.63 23.73 4.36
C SER A 278 -10.83 22.99 3.05
N LEU A 279 -10.81 21.66 3.12
CA LEU A 279 -11.19 20.80 2.01
C LEU A 279 -12.59 21.19 1.50
N PRO A 280 -12.80 21.32 0.18
CA PRO A 280 -14.12 21.47 -0.40
C PRO A 280 -15.09 20.42 0.13
N PHE A 281 -16.34 20.82 0.38
CA PHE A 281 -17.30 20.01 1.12
C PHE A 281 -17.52 18.62 0.50
N TYR A 282 -17.62 18.54 -0.83
CA TYR A 282 -17.81 17.27 -1.55
C TYR A 282 -16.60 16.33 -1.39
N ILE A 283 -15.37 16.87 -1.39
CA ILE A 283 -14.13 16.13 -1.17
C ILE A 283 -14.09 15.59 0.26
N ALA A 284 -14.42 16.44 1.24
CA ALA A 284 -14.48 16.04 2.64
C ALA A 284 -15.50 14.92 2.88
N GLN A 285 -16.67 14.97 2.22
CA GLN A 285 -17.66 13.90 2.27
C GLN A 285 -17.13 12.59 1.68
N CYS A 286 -16.47 12.63 0.52
CA CYS A 286 -15.86 11.45 -0.10
C CYS A 286 -14.83 10.78 0.82
N TRP A 287 -13.92 11.55 1.43
CA TRP A 287 -12.94 11.02 2.38
C TRP A 287 -13.57 10.49 3.66
N THR A 288 -14.61 11.15 4.16
CA THR A 288 -15.37 10.69 5.33
C THR A 288 -16.03 9.35 5.04
N LEU A 289 -16.73 9.23 3.91
CA LEU A 289 -17.37 7.99 3.48
C LEU A 289 -16.33 6.88 3.28
N GLY A 290 -15.24 7.14 2.56
CA GLY A 290 -14.17 6.18 2.34
C GLY A 290 -13.56 5.69 3.64
N SER A 291 -13.26 6.60 4.56
CA SER A 291 -12.72 6.26 5.89
C SER A 291 -13.69 5.42 6.71
N VAL A 292 -14.98 5.77 6.72
CA VAL A 292 -16.02 4.99 7.40
C VAL A 292 -16.11 3.59 6.79
N LEU A 293 -16.13 3.46 5.46
CA LEU A 293 -16.19 2.16 4.80
C LEU A 293 -14.99 1.27 5.14
N VAL A 294 -13.77 1.83 5.11
CA VAL A 294 -12.54 1.10 5.47
C VAL A 294 -12.57 0.66 6.93
N LEU A 295 -13.02 1.55 7.84
CA LEU A 295 -13.14 1.24 9.27
C LEU A 295 -14.21 0.18 9.54
N THR A 296 -15.42 0.35 9.00
CA THR A 296 -16.50 -0.62 9.13
C THR A 296 -16.10 -1.98 8.58
N TRP A 297 -15.46 -2.01 7.42
CA TRP A 297 -14.94 -3.25 6.84
C TRP A 297 -13.85 -3.88 7.73
N THR A 298 -12.95 -3.08 8.31
CA THR A 298 -11.91 -3.57 9.23
C THR A 298 -12.53 -4.17 10.51
N VAL A 299 -13.51 -3.50 11.10
CA VAL A 299 -14.21 -3.96 12.30
C VAL A 299 -14.98 -5.26 12.01
N TRP A 300 -15.76 -5.29 10.94
CA TRP A 300 -16.49 -6.48 10.50
C TRP A 300 -15.53 -7.64 10.19
N ARG A 301 -14.46 -7.30 9.45
CA ARG A 301 -13.18 -7.97 9.23
C ARG A 301 -12.76 -8.96 10.29
N PHE A 302 -12.26 -8.34 11.34
CA PHE A 302 -11.35 -8.91 12.33
C PHE A 302 -11.99 -9.12 13.68
N PHE A 303 -13.08 -8.41 13.97
CA PHE A 303 -13.79 -8.53 15.24
C PHE A 303 -15.07 -9.35 15.03
N LEU A 304 -16.00 -8.88 14.18
CA LEU A 304 -17.31 -9.53 14.08
C LEU A 304 -17.24 -10.91 13.41
N ARG A 305 -16.54 -11.04 12.28
CA ARG A 305 -16.43 -12.32 11.58
C ARG A 305 -15.60 -13.34 12.35
N ASP A 306 -14.49 -12.92 12.97
CA ASP A 306 -13.62 -13.84 13.72
C ASP A 306 -14.35 -14.40 14.95
N ILE A 307 -15.05 -13.52 15.70
CA ILE A 307 -15.91 -13.94 16.83
C ILE A 307 -17.01 -14.90 16.34
N THR A 308 -17.67 -14.59 15.22
CA THR A 308 -18.74 -15.44 14.67
C THR A 308 -18.22 -16.82 14.24
N LEU A 309 -17.04 -16.88 13.63
CA LEU A 309 -16.41 -18.14 13.22
C LEU A 309 -15.98 -18.97 14.44
N ARG A 310 -15.31 -18.35 15.42
CA ARG A 310 -14.93 -19.01 16.68
C ARG A 310 -16.16 -19.55 17.42
N TYR A 311 -17.23 -18.76 17.52
CA TYR A 311 -18.48 -19.20 18.13
C TYR A 311 -19.09 -20.42 17.42
N LYS A 312 -19.12 -20.42 16.08
CA LYS A 312 -19.61 -21.56 15.29
C LYS A 312 -18.76 -22.81 15.48
N GLU A 313 -17.44 -22.65 15.60
CA GLU A 313 -16.50 -23.76 15.82
C GLU A 313 -16.65 -24.36 17.22
N THR A 314 -16.76 -23.53 18.27
CA THR A 314 -17.07 -23.99 19.64
C THR A 314 -18.41 -24.72 19.71
N ARG A 315 -19.44 -24.25 18.97
CA ARG A 315 -20.75 -24.92 18.90
C ARG A 315 -20.65 -26.29 18.22
N ARG A 316 -19.87 -26.41 17.14
CA ARG A 316 -19.63 -27.70 16.44
C ARG A 316 -18.89 -28.69 17.34
N GLN A 317 -17.85 -28.24 18.04
CA GLN A 317 -17.12 -29.08 19.02
C GLN A 317 -18.04 -29.57 20.15
N LYS A 318 -18.92 -28.72 20.67
CA LYS A 318 -19.94 -29.13 21.66
C LYS A 318 -20.93 -30.17 21.10
N GLN A 319 -21.34 -30.06 19.83
CA GLN A 319 -22.22 -31.04 19.19
C GLN A 319 -21.53 -32.38 18.94
N GLN A 320 -20.25 -32.40 18.54
CA GLN A 320 -19.46 -33.63 18.38
C GLN A 320 -19.19 -34.31 19.74
N SER A 321 -18.82 -33.54 20.77
CA SER A 321 -18.62 -34.08 22.12
C SER A 321 -19.92 -34.58 22.78
N GLY A 322 -21.07 -33.98 22.45
CA GLY A 322 -22.38 -34.44 22.88
C GLY A 322 -22.86 -35.71 22.16
N GLY A 323 -22.47 -35.90 20.89
CA GLY A 323 -22.79 -37.09 20.10
C GLY A 323 -22.07 -38.35 20.60
N ASP A 324 -20.78 -38.25 20.96
CA ASP A 324 -20.02 -39.38 21.51
C ASP A 324 -20.55 -39.85 22.87
N LYS A 325 -21.06 -38.93 23.70
CA LYS A 325 -21.69 -39.29 24.99
C LYS A 325 -23.09 -39.89 24.83
N GLY A 326 -23.75 -39.69 23.69
CA GLY A 326 -25.04 -40.30 23.36
C GLY A 326 -24.90 -41.76 22.89
N SER A 327 -23.79 -42.10 22.22
CA SER A 327 -23.55 -43.47 21.74
C SER A 327 -23.05 -44.41 22.84
N ALA A 328 -22.45 -43.90 23.93
CA ALA A 328 -21.93 -44.70 25.03
C ALA A 328 -22.99 -45.11 26.09
N LYS A 329 -24.26 -44.76 25.90
CA LYS A 329 -25.35 -45.00 26.88
C LYS A 329 -26.42 -46.01 26.43
N GLY A 330 -26.20 -46.70 25.31
CA GLY A 330 -27.13 -47.68 24.75
C GLY A 330 -26.47 -49.04 24.53
N ASN A 331 -25.91 -49.66 25.57
CA ASN A 331 -25.74 -51.11 25.66
C ASN A 331 -25.32 -51.48 27.09
N ALA A 332 -26.31 -51.55 27.98
CA ALA A 332 -26.16 -52.22 29.26
C ALA A 332 -27.37 -53.14 29.40
N ASP A 333 -27.29 -54.33 28.80
CA ASP A 333 -28.11 -55.46 29.22
C ASP A 333 -27.25 -56.73 29.22
N GLY A 334 -27.36 -57.48 30.32
CA GLY A 334 -26.23 -58.18 30.94
C GLY A 334 -26.00 -59.64 30.56
N THR A 335 -24.82 -60.16 30.95
CA THR A 335 -24.54 -61.59 31.21
C THR A 335 -23.26 -61.69 32.08
N PRO A 336 -23.12 -62.64 33.04
CA PRO A 336 -22.02 -62.68 34.02
C PRO A 336 -20.72 -63.33 33.49
N PRO A 337 -19.57 -63.18 34.19
CA PRO A 337 -18.27 -63.59 33.67
C PRO A 337 -17.99 -65.09 33.89
N GLY A 338 -17.43 -65.74 32.86
CA GLY A 338 -16.82 -67.08 32.90
C GLY A 338 -15.29 -67.00 32.79
N PRO A 339 -14.55 -68.05 33.21
CA PRO A 339 -13.21 -67.91 33.77
C PRO A 339 -12.05 -67.92 32.76
N ASP A 340 -10.91 -67.49 33.29
CA ASP A 340 -9.59 -67.26 32.68
C ASP A 340 -9.04 -68.37 31.77
N VAL A 341 -8.42 -67.96 30.65
CA VAL A 341 -7.42 -68.74 29.89
C VAL A 341 -6.32 -67.77 29.37
N PRO A 342 -5.01 -68.07 29.54
CA PRO A 342 -3.90 -67.13 29.34
C PRO A 342 -3.40 -67.03 27.87
N PRO A 343 -2.57 -66.01 27.53
CA PRO A 343 -2.17 -65.76 26.15
C PRO A 343 -1.01 -66.66 25.69
N GLY A 344 -1.16 -67.25 24.50
CA GLY A 344 -0.10 -67.93 23.75
C GLY A 344 0.74 -66.97 22.89
N PRO A 345 1.95 -67.37 22.46
CA PRO A 345 3.07 -66.45 22.27
C PRO A 345 3.21 -65.85 20.86
N VAL A 346 3.95 -64.76 20.88
CA VAL A 346 4.50 -63.95 19.79
C VAL A 346 5.22 -64.78 18.74
N GLU A 347 4.89 -64.57 17.46
CA GLU A 347 5.79 -64.83 16.34
C GLU A 347 6.11 -63.52 15.62
N ALA A 348 7.41 -63.27 15.51
CA ALA A 348 8.01 -62.17 14.79
C ALA A 348 8.38 -62.65 13.40
N GLU A 349 7.91 -61.97 12.36
CA GLU A 349 8.53 -62.06 11.03
C GLU A 349 9.07 -60.70 10.60
N ARG A 350 10.39 -60.74 10.39
CA ARG A 350 11.21 -59.75 9.70
C ARG A 350 11.03 -59.90 8.18
N GLU A 351 11.65 -58.94 7.48
CA GLU A 351 11.92 -58.87 6.03
C GLU A 351 10.85 -58.12 5.24
N GLY A 352 11.17 -57.14 4.39
CA GLY A 352 12.45 -56.59 3.98
C GLY A 352 12.20 -55.33 3.14
N ALA A 353 13.12 -54.38 3.22
CA ALA A 353 13.20 -53.28 2.26
C ALA A 353 13.65 -53.80 0.89
N PRO A 354 13.37 -53.05 -0.18
CA PRO A 354 14.46 -52.75 -1.10
C PRO A 354 14.57 -51.25 -1.37
N ALA A 355 15.83 -50.85 -1.56
CA ALA A 355 16.24 -49.54 -2.01
C ALA A 355 16.44 -49.53 -3.54
N LEU A 356 16.30 -48.33 -4.11
CA LEU A 356 16.89 -47.82 -5.35
C LEU A 356 16.34 -48.35 -6.69
N ASP A 357 15.73 -47.44 -7.46
CA ASP A 357 16.44 -46.70 -8.52
C ASP A 357 15.89 -45.26 -8.64
#